data_AF-A0A656Z3V5-F1
#
_entry.id   AF-A0A656Z3V5-F1
#
_cell.length_a   1.000
_cell.length_b   1.000
_cell.length_c   1.000
_cell.angle_alpha   90.00
_cell.angle_beta   90.00
_cell.angle_gamma   90.00
#
_symmetry.space_group_name_H-M   'P 1'
#
loop_
_entity.id
_entity.type
_entity.pdbx_description
1 polymer ?
#
loop_
_entity_poly.entity_id
_entity_poly.type
_entity_poly.pdbx_seq_one_letter_code
_entity_poly.pdbx_strand_id
1 'polypeptide(L)' 'MVGAAPGITAEQEATVNADIEKMVKSESWQKALADKGWADTYLAGDAFKEQLKKDVASTETILKEIGLVK' A
#
# COMPACT_ATOMS: atom_id res chain seq x y z
N MET A 1 -2.85 -0.13 -4.11
CA MET A 1 -1.60 0.44 -3.56
C MET A 1 -1.63 1.94 -3.79
N VAL A 2 -1.54 2.74 -2.73
CA VAL A 2 -1.46 4.21 -2.82
C VAL A 2 -0.05 4.61 -2.42
N GLY A 3 0.65 5.31 -3.32
CA GLY A 3 2.01 5.81 -3.08
C GLY A 3 2.05 7.31 -3.31
N ALA A 4 2.77 8.02 -2.44
CA ALA A 4 3.04 9.45 -2.64
C ALA A 4 4.25 9.65 -3.57
N ALA A 5 4.34 10.82 -4.20
CA ALA A 5 5.43 11.14 -5.13
C ALA A 5 6.79 11.17 -4.41
N PRO A 6 7.89 10.79 -5.09
CA PRO A 6 9.23 10.94 -4.52
C PRO A 6 9.57 12.42 -4.33
N GLY A 7 10.22 12.76 -3.20
CA GLY A 7 10.70 14.11 -2.91
C GLY A 7 9.74 15.02 -2.13
N ILE A 8 8.64 14.49 -1.60
CA ILE A 8 7.79 15.23 -0.65
C ILE A 8 8.45 15.36 0.73
N THR A 9 8.09 16.40 1.48
CA THR A 9 8.56 16.57 2.86
C THR A 9 7.87 15.60 3.82
N ALA A 10 8.47 15.36 4.99
CA ALA A 10 7.86 14.51 6.02
C ALA A 10 6.49 15.03 6.49
N GLU A 11 6.28 16.35 6.52
CA GLU A 11 5.00 16.96 6.86
C GLU A 11 3.93 16.71 5.79
N GLN A 12 4.31 16.75 4.51
CA GLN A 12 3.43 16.40 3.41
C GLN A 12 3.08 14.91 3.44
N GLU A 13 4.05 14.04 3.71
CA GLU A 13 3.81 12.59 3.87
C GLU A 13 2.84 12.32 5.02
N ALA A 14 3.02 12.97 6.17
CA ALA A 14 2.14 12.84 7.32
C ALA A 14 0.70 13.31 7.00
N THR A 15 0.56 14.41 6.26
CA THR A 15 -0.76 14.94 5.85
C THR A 15 -1.48 13.96 4.94
N VAL A 16 -0.79 13.45 3.91
CA VAL A 16 -1.36 12.46 2.99
C VAL A 16 -1.76 11.19 3.73
N ASN A 17 -0.92 10.70 4.64
CA ASN A 17 -1.24 9.51 5.44
C ASN A 17 -2.49 9.73 6.29
N ALA A 18 -2.63 10.89 6.93
CA ALA A 18 -3.79 11.20 7.75
C ALA A 18 -5.09 11.28 6.93
N ASP A 19 -5.04 11.84 5.72
CA ASP A 19 -6.21 11.94 4.84
C ASP A 19 -6.64 10.56 4.33
N ILE A 20 -5.69 9.72 3.94
CA ILE A 20 -5.97 8.34 3.54
C ILE A 20 -6.52 7.53 4.71
N GLU A 21 -5.96 7.71 5.92
CA GLU A 21 -6.44 7.03 7.12
C GLU A 21 -7.90 7.39 7.45
N LYS A 22 -8.27 8.66 7.31
CA LYS A 22 -9.68 9.09 7.44
C LYS A 22 -10.57 8.47 6.38
N MET A 23 -10.10 8.42 5.13
CA MET A 23 -10.84 7.85 4.02
C MET A 23 -11.12 6.35 4.25
N VAL A 24 -10.11 5.55 4.59
CA VAL A 24 -10.29 4.10 4.79
C VAL A 24 -11.16 3.78 6.01
N LYS A 25 -11.16 4.63 7.03
CA LYS A 25 -12.04 4.51 8.21
C LYS A 25 -13.47 5.02 7.97
N SER A 26 -13.73 5.65 6.82
CA SER A 26 -15.06 6.20 6.53
C SER A 26 -16.09 5.09 6.27
N GLU A 27 -17.34 5.34 6.65
CA GLU A 27 -18.44 4.39 6.42
C GLU A 27 -18.67 4.14 4.93
N SER A 28 -18.47 5.14 4.08
CA SER A 28 -18.63 5.00 2.63
C SER A 28 -17.59 4.05 2.04
N TRP A 29 -16.34 4.07 2.53
CA TRP A 29 -15.30 3.13 2.12
C TRP A 29 -15.62 1.70 2.57
N GLN A 30 -15.94 1.51 3.85
CA GLN A 30 -16.29 0.20 4.41
C GLN A 30 -17.52 -0.40 3.71
N LYS A 31 -18.53 0.43 3.40
CA LYS A 31 -19.68 0.02 2.61
C LYS A 31 -19.28 -0.39 1.20
N ALA A 32 -18.41 0.37 0.53
CA ALA A 32 -17.95 0.04 -0.82
C ALA A 32 -17.19 -1.30 -0.86
N LEU A 33 -16.39 -1.59 0.19
CA LEU A 33 -15.72 -2.89 0.34
C LEU A 33 -16.74 -4.02 0.51
N ALA A 34 -17.71 -3.85 1.41
CA ALA A 34 -18.75 -4.85 1.67
C ALA A 34 -19.60 -5.12 0.42
N ASP A 35 -20.08 -4.07 -0.25
CA ASP A 35 -20.91 -4.18 -1.45
C ASP A 35 -20.18 -4.89 -2.61
N LYS A 36 -18.83 -4.83 -2.62
CA LYS A 36 -17.98 -5.49 -3.63
C LYS A 36 -17.38 -6.83 -3.16
N GLY A 37 -17.62 -7.22 -1.91
CA GLY A 37 -16.98 -8.39 -1.30
C GLY A 37 -15.45 -8.29 -1.21
N TRP A 38 -14.91 -7.08 -1.12
CA TRP A 38 -13.47 -6.84 -1.02
C TRP A 38 -13.01 -6.86 0.43
N ALA A 39 -11.84 -7.44 0.68
CA ALA A 39 -11.19 -7.37 1.98
C ALA A 39 -10.55 -5.99 2.17
N ASP A 40 -10.66 -5.44 3.37
CA ASP A 40 -9.90 -4.24 3.75
C ASP A 40 -8.45 -4.62 4.07
N THR A 41 -7.59 -4.53 3.06
CA THR A 41 -6.15 -4.83 3.20
C THR A 41 -5.32 -3.57 3.36
N TYR A 42 -5.90 -2.50 3.89
CA TYR A 42 -5.17 -1.25 4.11
C TYR A 42 -3.99 -1.44 5.09
N LEU A 43 -2.83 -0.92 4.70
CA LEU A 43 -1.64 -0.83 5.55
C LEU A 43 -1.20 0.63 5.58
N ALA A 44 -0.93 1.14 6.77
CA ALA A 44 -0.43 2.50 6.94
C ALA A 44 1.07 2.58 6.62
N GLY A 45 1.48 3.70 6.02
CA GLY A 45 2.87 4.15 5.79
C GLY A 45 3.96 3.07 5.92
N ASP A 46 4.51 2.90 7.11
CA ASP A 46 5.64 2.00 7.35
C ASP A 46 5.31 0.51 7.21
N ALA A 47 4.11 0.09 7.64
CA ALA A 47 3.65 -1.28 7.41
C ALA A 47 3.48 -1.57 5.91
N PHE A 48 3.01 -0.58 5.14
CA PHE A 48 2.94 -0.69 3.69
C PHE A 48 4.34 -0.77 3.06
N LYS A 49 5.29 0.06 3.50
CA LYS A 49 6.69 0.01 3.03
C LYS A 49 7.34 -1.35 3.32
N GLU A 50 7.07 -1.95 4.48
CA GLU A 50 7.59 -3.27 4.84
C GLU A 50 6.99 -4.37 3.95
N GLN A 51 5.67 -4.36 3.76
CA GLN A 51 5.01 -5.32 2.87
C GLN A 51 5.51 -5.18 1.44
N LEU A 52 5.64 -3.95 0.95
CA LEU A 52 6.17 -3.69 -0.40
C LEU A 52 7.59 -4.25 -0.58
N LYS A 53 8.47 -4.10 0.43
CA LYS A 53 9.82 -4.69 0.38
C LYS A 53 9.78 -6.21 0.31
N LYS A 54 8.88 -6.85 1.07
CA LYS A 54 8.68 -8.31 1.03
C LYS A 54 8.19 -8.76 -0.34
N ASP A 55 7.20 -8.06 -0.90
CA ASP A 55 6.63 -8.39 -2.21
C ASP A 55 7.66 -8.22 -3.33
N VAL A 56 8.47 -7.14 -3.28
CA VAL A 56 9.58 -6.92 -4.22
C VAL A 56 10.60 -8.03 -4.11
N ALA A 57 11.05 -8.37 -2.90
CA ALA A 57 12.03 -9.44 -2.68
C ALA A 57 11.52 -10.80 -3.17
N SER A 58 10.27 -11.15 -2.82
CA SER A 58 9.64 -12.40 -3.27
C SER A 58 9.52 -12.46 -4.79
N THR A 59 9.11 -11.35 -5.42
CA THR A 59 8.99 -11.28 -6.88
C THR A 59 10.36 -11.40 -7.54
N GLU A 60 11.38 -10.73 -7.01
CA GLU A 60 12.75 -10.83 -7.51
C GLU A 60 13.30 -12.25 -7.41
N THR A 61 13.09 -12.95 -6.29
CA THR A 61 13.46 -14.35 -6.13
C THR A 61 12.80 -15.23 -7.18
N ILE A 62 11.48 -15.13 -7.33
CA ILE A 62 10.73 -15.92 -8.31
C ILE A 62 11.25 -15.62 -9.73
N LEU A 63 11.45 -14.35 -10.08
CA LEU A 63 11.96 -13.95 -11.40
C LEU A 63 13.35 -14.51 -11.70
N LYS A 64 14.23 -14.58 -10.68
CA LYS A 64 15.55 -15.22 -10.79
C LYS A 64 15.45 -16.73 -10.95
N GLU A 65 14.59 -17.39 -10.17
CA GLU A 65 14.36 -18.85 -10.24
C GLU A 65 13.84 -19.30 -11.62
N ILE A 66 12.96 -18.51 -12.23
CA ILE A 66 12.41 -18.81 -13.57
C ILE A 66 13.27 -18.25 -14.72
N GLY A 67 14.42 -17.64 -14.42
CA GLY A 67 15.41 -17.18 -15.41
C GLY A 67 15.03 -15.92 -16.18
N LEU A 68 14.07 -15.13 -15.70
CA LEU A 68 13.64 -13.86 -16.33
C LEU A 68 14.48 -12.65 -15.90
N VAL A 69 15.26 -12.77 -14.82
CA VAL A 69 16.19 -11.74 -14.32
C VAL A 69 17.50 -12.42 -13.89
N LYS A 70 18.65 -11.79 -14.18
CA LYS A 70 19.98 -12.29 -13.77
C LYS A 70 20.26 -12.02 -12.29
#